data_AF-A0AAU4V917-F1
#
_entry.id   AF-A0AAU4V917-F1
#
_cell.length_a   1.000
_cell.length_b   1.000
_cell.length_c   1.000
_cell.angle_alpha   90.00
_cell.angle_beta   90.00
_cell.angle_gamma   90.00
#
_symmetry.space_group_name_H-M   'P 1'
#
loop_
_entity.id
_entity.type
_entity.pdbx_description
1 polymer ?
#
loop_
_entity_poly.entity_id
_entity_poly.type
_entity_poly.pdbx_seq_one_letter_code
_entity_poly.pdbx_strand_id
1 'polypeptide(L)'
;MTSFATHRLRVHDVSLAPVQRFCGFRTCVAEFAPYGVRATYHHLVHSARIPADLEEDPDALVRAVEELHAAREIWRAAHATWVVARRAQKAAGVRIPDPPEPTRRLWCPDPEFHPVEPLTVTMPRILRAPSGQWASCPVCDVDRGTTEHHDGCGVHRLCAGCGVSLGYRPTGPEDDAPAARAAVAARWRLVWRRTAPPWRGH
;
A
#
# COMPACT_ATOMS: atom_id res chain seq x y z
N MET A 1 0.66 -16.82 15.80
CA MET A 1 1.02 -15.97 14.65
C MET A 1 2.14 -15.03 15.09
N THR A 2 3.27 -15.01 14.41
CA THR A 2 4.34 -14.03 14.67
C THR A 2 3.89 -12.64 14.25
N SER A 3 4.36 -11.61 14.96
CA SER A 3 3.92 -10.22 14.76
C SER A 3 4.80 -9.46 13.78
N PHE A 4 4.33 -8.34 13.22
CA PHE A 4 5.13 -7.37 12.46
C PHE A 4 6.49 -7.09 13.09
N ALA A 5 6.53 -6.89 14.42
CA ALA A 5 7.77 -6.61 15.14
C ALA A 5 8.77 -7.78 15.05
N THR A 6 8.29 -9.02 15.15
CA THR A 6 9.12 -10.22 14.98
C THR A 6 9.71 -10.29 13.58
N HIS A 7 8.90 -10.03 12.55
CA HIS A 7 9.37 -10.07 11.16
C HIS A 7 10.34 -8.92 10.85
N ARG A 8 10.10 -7.72 11.41
CA ARG A 8 11.03 -6.59 11.35
C ARG A 8 12.37 -6.96 12.00
N LEU A 9 12.39 -7.56 13.18
CA LEU A 9 13.63 -8.00 13.82
C LEU A 9 14.44 -8.96 12.93
N ARG A 10 13.77 -9.88 12.22
CA ARG A 10 14.45 -10.76 11.24
C ARG A 10 15.04 -10.01 10.05
N VAL A 11 14.50 -8.86 9.66
CA VAL A 11 15.09 -8.02 8.61
C VAL A 11 16.39 -7.36 9.07
N HIS A 12 16.47 -7.00 10.35
CA HIS A 12 17.66 -6.40 10.98
C HIS A 12 18.73 -7.41 11.36
N ASP A 13 18.38 -8.69 11.47
CA ASP A 13 19.30 -9.74 11.90
C ASP A 13 20.33 -10.05 10.80
N VAL A 14 21.53 -9.45 10.96
CA VAL A 14 22.67 -9.62 10.04
C VAL A 14 23.28 -11.02 10.06
N SER A 15 22.92 -11.87 11.03
CA SER A 15 23.35 -13.27 11.05
C SER A 15 22.56 -14.15 10.07
N LEU A 16 21.42 -13.67 9.58
CA LEU A 16 20.57 -14.37 8.61
C LEU A 16 21.00 -14.07 7.17
N ALA A 17 20.84 -15.06 6.30
CA ALA A 17 21.05 -14.87 4.87
C ALA A 17 20.08 -13.80 4.31
N PRO A 18 20.47 -12.99 3.31
CA PRO A 18 19.62 -11.94 2.76
C PRO A 18 18.24 -12.42 2.28
N VAL A 19 18.15 -13.64 1.75
CA VAL A 19 16.87 -14.26 1.38
C VAL A 19 15.93 -14.44 2.59
N GLN A 20 16.46 -14.83 3.75
CA GLN A 20 15.67 -15.00 4.98
C GLN A 20 15.19 -13.64 5.50
N ARG A 21 16.06 -12.62 5.47
CA ARG A 21 15.71 -11.23 5.79
C ARG A 21 14.62 -10.72 4.85
N PHE A 22 14.74 -10.99 3.55
CA PHE A 22 13.75 -10.60 2.54
C PHE A 22 12.39 -11.29 2.72
N CYS A 23 12.36 -12.56 3.16
CA CYS A 23 11.11 -13.22 3.56
C CYS A 23 10.44 -12.50 4.74
N GLY A 24 11.23 -12.08 5.74
CA GLY A 24 10.73 -11.25 6.86
C GLY A 24 10.13 -9.93 6.39
N PHE A 25 10.81 -9.24 5.47
CA PHE A 25 10.32 -8.02 4.85
C PHE A 25 8.98 -8.23 4.12
N ARG A 26 8.86 -9.28 3.30
CA ARG A 26 7.63 -9.60 2.58
C ARG A 26 6.46 -9.88 3.52
N THR A 27 6.69 -10.52 4.65
CA THR A 27 5.66 -10.70 5.68
C THR A 27 5.24 -9.37 6.30
N CYS A 28 6.19 -8.46 6.58
CA CYS A 28 5.86 -7.11 7.06
C CYS A 28 4.93 -6.36 6.09
N VAL A 29 5.21 -6.43 4.78
CA VAL A 29 4.36 -5.83 3.73
C VAL A 29 2.97 -6.48 3.70
N ALA A 30 2.88 -7.81 3.84
CA ALA A 30 1.59 -8.49 3.90
C ALA A 30 0.75 -8.07 5.12
N GLU A 31 1.39 -7.74 6.24
CA GLU A 31 0.71 -7.28 7.46
C GLU A 31 0.27 -5.82 7.41
N PHE A 32 1.02 -4.94 6.77
CA PHE A 32 0.70 -3.52 6.63
C PHE A 32 1.00 -3.04 5.20
N ALA A 33 -0.05 -2.76 4.44
CA ALA A 33 0.04 -2.36 3.03
C ALA A 33 -0.85 -1.15 2.74
N PRO A 34 -0.35 0.09 2.95
CA PRO A 34 -1.15 1.31 2.78
C PRO A 34 -1.72 1.52 1.37
N TYR A 35 -1.13 0.90 0.34
CA TYR A 35 -1.60 0.97 -1.05
C TYR A 35 -2.18 -0.36 -1.56
N GLY A 36 -2.30 -1.37 -0.71
CA GLY A 36 -2.45 -2.77 -1.12
C GLY A 36 -1.09 -3.45 -1.30
N VAL A 37 -1.04 -4.78 -1.17
CA VAL A 37 0.22 -5.55 -1.02
C VAL A 37 1.16 -5.35 -2.20
N ARG A 38 0.63 -5.36 -3.44
CA ARG A 38 1.45 -5.27 -4.65
C ARG A 38 2.07 -3.89 -4.82
N ALA A 39 1.26 -2.83 -4.74
CA ALA A 39 1.72 -1.46 -4.86
C ALA A 39 2.64 -1.05 -3.69
N THR A 40 2.33 -1.47 -2.45
CA THR A 40 3.21 -1.20 -1.29
C THR A 40 4.57 -1.91 -1.46
N TYR A 41 4.57 -3.15 -1.93
CA TYR A 41 5.81 -3.87 -2.23
C TYR A 41 6.64 -3.14 -3.28
N HIS A 42 6.02 -2.75 -4.41
CA HIS A 42 6.71 -2.03 -5.48
C HIS A 42 7.26 -0.68 -5.00
N HIS A 43 6.46 0.10 -4.27
CA HIS A 43 6.88 1.35 -3.64
C HIS A 43 8.16 1.18 -2.83
N LEU A 44 8.18 0.19 -1.93
CA LEU A 44 9.31 -0.04 -1.03
C LEU A 44 10.54 -0.59 -1.75
N VAL A 45 10.36 -1.45 -2.76
CA VAL A 45 11.46 -1.89 -3.63
C VAL A 45 12.11 -0.70 -4.31
N HIS A 46 11.32 0.24 -4.83
CA HIS A 46 11.85 1.38 -5.55
C HIS A 46 12.47 2.44 -4.63
N SER A 47 11.73 2.91 -3.61
CA SER A 47 12.17 3.94 -2.66
C SER A 47 13.41 3.54 -1.89
N ALA A 48 13.50 2.29 -1.42
CA ALA A 48 14.67 1.79 -0.70
C ALA A 48 15.80 1.29 -1.62
N ARG A 49 15.55 1.25 -2.94
CA ARG A 49 16.46 0.75 -3.98
C ARG A 49 16.89 -0.70 -3.74
N ILE A 50 15.94 -1.59 -3.49
CA ILE A 50 16.22 -3.01 -3.24
C ILE A 50 16.73 -3.67 -4.53
N PRO A 51 17.98 -4.18 -4.56
CA PRO A 51 18.56 -4.79 -5.76
C PRO A 51 17.89 -6.13 -6.12
N ALA A 52 18.14 -6.58 -7.35
CA ALA A 52 17.73 -7.91 -7.80
C ALA A 52 18.48 -8.99 -7.00
N ASP A 53 19.81 -8.85 -6.93
CA ASP A 53 20.70 -9.61 -6.05
C ASP A 53 20.79 -8.92 -4.68
N LEU A 54 20.29 -9.59 -3.65
CA LEU A 54 20.18 -9.05 -2.30
C LEU A 54 21.53 -8.93 -1.58
N GLU A 55 22.58 -9.59 -2.07
CA GLU A 55 23.92 -9.49 -1.52
C GLU A 55 24.58 -8.13 -1.84
N GLU A 56 24.15 -7.46 -2.92
CA GLU A 56 24.71 -6.16 -3.34
C GLU A 56 24.43 -5.04 -2.32
N ASP A 57 23.24 -5.05 -1.72
CA ASP A 57 22.83 -4.07 -0.72
C ASP A 57 21.78 -4.69 0.23
N PRO A 58 22.23 -5.48 1.22
CA PRO A 58 21.33 -6.10 2.19
C PRO A 58 20.63 -5.07 3.10
N ASP A 59 21.20 -3.87 3.24
CA ASP A 59 20.65 -2.78 4.05
C ASP A 59 19.46 -2.08 3.36
N ALA A 60 19.27 -2.28 2.06
CA ALA A 60 18.06 -1.85 1.37
C ALA A 60 16.78 -2.42 2.00
N LEU A 61 16.84 -3.64 2.54
CA LEU A 61 15.73 -4.25 3.25
C LEU A 61 15.41 -3.53 4.56
N VAL A 62 16.45 -3.08 5.26
CA VAL A 62 16.33 -2.32 6.51
C VAL A 62 15.68 -0.97 6.23
N ARG A 63 16.16 -0.24 5.21
CA ARG A 63 15.56 1.04 4.81
C ARG A 63 14.08 0.89 4.46
N ALA A 64 13.74 -0.14 3.68
CA ALA A 64 12.36 -0.44 3.31
C ALA A 64 11.45 -0.76 4.51
N VAL A 65 11.91 -1.64 5.42
CA VAL A 65 11.08 -2.02 6.57
C VAL A 65 10.93 -0.89 7.58
N GLU A 66 11.92 -0.02 7.73
CA GLU A 66 11.83 1.15 8.62
C GLU A 66 10.89 2.22 8.08
N GLU A 67 10.87 2.49 6.77
CA GLU A 67 9.85 3.36 6.18
C GLU A 67 8.44 2.82 6.44
N LEU A 68 8.24 1.51 6.20
CA LEU A 68 6.96 0.85 6.45
C LEU A 68 6.57 0.89 7.94
N HIS A 69 7.53 0.67 8.82
CA HIS A 69 7.33 0.72 10.26
C HIS A 69 6.95 2.13 10.73
N ALA A 70 7.64 3.16 10.26
CA ALA A 70 7.35 4.55 10.60
C ALA A 70 5.92 4.94 10.18
N ALA A 71 5.51 4.59 8.96
CA ALA A 71 4.13 4.78 8.52
C ALA A 71 3.11 3.99 9.36
N ARG A 72 3.46 2.76 9.76
CA ARG A 72 2.63 1.94 10.66
C ARG A 72 2.44 2.59 12.03
N GLU A 73 3.48 3.18 12.60
CA GLU A 73 3.37 3.86 13.90
C GLU A 73 2.52 5.13 13.82
N ILE A 74 2.59 5.89 12.72
CA ILE A 74 1.66 7.00 12.45
C ILE A 74 0.20 6.51 12.48
N TRP A 75 -0.10 5.41 11.79
CA TRP A 75 -1.45 4.84 11.82
C TRP A 75 -1.85 4.32 13.21
N ARG A 76 -0.95 3.62 13.91
CA ARG A 76 -1.23 3.09 15.26
C ARG A 76 -1.52 4.18 16.27
N ALA A 77 -0.79 5.30 16.23
CA ALA A 77 -1.02 6.44 17.11
C ALA A 77 -2.41 7.05 16.87
N ALA A 78 -2.79 7.25 15.60
CA ALA A 78 -4.11 7.73 15.23
C ALA A 78 -5.22 6.75 15.66
N HIS A 79 -5.01 5.45 15.42
CA HIS A 79 -5.97 4.41 15.79
C HIS A 79 -6.16 4.27 17.30
N ALA A 80 -5.07 4.31 18.08
CA ALA A 80 -5.13 4.27 19.53
C ALA A 80 -5.94 5.44 20.10
N THR A 81 -5.71 6.64 19.59
CA THR A 81 -6.48 7.85 19.96
C THR A 81 -7.96 7.66 19.64
N TRP A 82 -8.27 7.16 18.44
CA TRP A 82 -9.65 6.88 18.03
C TRP A 82 -10.32 5.82 18.92
N VAL A 83 -9.61 4.74 19.30
CA VAL A 83 -10.16 3.69 20.18
C VAL A 83 -10.59 4.26 21.53
N VAL A 84 -9.79 5.16 22.12
CA VAL A 84 -10.13 5.82 23.39
C VAL A 84 -11.40 6.68 23.22
N ALA A 85 -11.45 7.52 22.19
CA ALA A 85 -12.62 8.35 21.91
C ALA A 85 -13.87 7.50 21.63
N ARG A 86 -13.73 6.42 20.86
CA ARG A 86 -14.83 5.51 20.51
C ARG A 86 -15.39 4.80 21.74
N ARG A 87 -14.55 4.44 22.72
CA ARG A 87 -15.03 3.86 24.00
C ARG A 87 -15.90 4.84 24.77
N ALA A 88 -15.50 6.10 24.88
CA ALA A 88 -16.30 7.14 25.53
C ALA A 88 -17.64 7.36 24.80
N GLN A 89 -17.63 7.43 23.47
CA GLN A 89 -18.85 7.54 22.65
C GLN A 89 -19.79 6.36 22.83
N LYS A 90 -19.27 5.13 22.87
CA LYS A 90 -20.09 3.94 23.13
C LYS A 90 -20.74 4.02 24.51
N ALA A 91 -20.00 4.45 25.53
CA ALA A 91 -20.55 4.64 26.87
C ALA A 91 -21.67 5.72 26.90
N ALA A 92 -21.54 6.75 26.07
CA ALA A 92 -22.55 7.79 25.89
C ALA A 92 -23.71 7.40 24.94
N GLY A 93 -23.78 6.16 24.47
CA GLY A 93 -24.86 5.69 23.59
C GLY A 93 -24.75 6.12 22.12
N VAL A 94 -23.63 6.72 21.70
CA VAL A 94 -23.41 7.18 20.32
C VAL A 94 -23.10 5.99 19.41
N ARG A 95 -24.00 5.73 18.45
CA ARG A 95 -23.91 4.57 17.54
C ARG A 95 -22.93 4.78 16.38
N ILE A 96 -22.94 5.95 15.76
CA ILE A 96 -22.07 6.30 14.63
C ILE A 96 -20.81 6.99 15.16
N PRO A 97 -19.60 6.49 14.90
CA PRO A 97 -18.37 7.15 15.33
C PRO A 97 -18.21 8.54 14.73
N ASP A 98 -17.77 9.50 15.55
CA ASP A 98 -17.38 10.84 15.09
C ASP A 98 -16.12 11.35 15.83
N PRO A 99 -14.94 11.39 15.21
CA PRO A 99 -14.68 11.14 13.80
C PRO A 99 -14.79 9.66 13.41
N PRO A 100 -14.88 9.34 12.10
CA PRO A 100 -14.80 7.97 11.61
C PRO A 100 -13.47 7.30 11.99
N GLU A 101 -13.44 5.97 11.91
CA GLU A 101 -12.21 5.21 12.15
C GLU A 101 -11.14 5.62 11.13
N PRO A 102 -9.89 5.88 11.57
CA PRO A 102 -8.83 6.28 10.66
C PRO A 102 -8.53 5.19 9.63
N THR A 103 -8.63 5.57 8.36
CA THR A 103 -8.37 4.67 7.23
C THR A 103 -6.94 4.14 7.28
N ARG A 104 -6.80 2.81 7.18
CA ARG A 104 -5.49 2.13 7.21
C ARG A 104 -4.83 2.01 5.84
N ARG A 105 -5.62 2.06 4.76
CA ARG A 105 -5.15 1.82 3.40
C ARG A 105 -6.03 2.52 2.36
N LEU A 106 -5.42 2.90 1.26
CA LEU A 106 -6.06 3.16 -0.03
C LEU A 106 -5.76 1.99 -0.97
N TRP A 107 -6.49 1.91 -2.08
CA TRP A 107 -6.28 0.86 -3.07
C TRP A 107 -5.58 1.43 -4.30
N CYS A 108 -4.39 0.91 -4.62
CA CYS A 108 -3.70 1.16 -5.89
C CYS A 108 -3.66 -0.18 -6.65
N PRO A 109 -4.58 -0.40 -7.62
CA PRO A 109 -4.69 -1.67 -8.34
C PRO A 109 -3.52 -1.91 -9.29
N ASP A 110 -2.99 -0.84 -9.88
CA ASP A 110 -1.75 -0.87 -10.63
C ASP A 110 -0.57 -0.83 -9.64
N PRO A 111 0.24 -1.90 -9.55
CA PRO A 111 1.36 -1.93 -8.62
C PRO A 111 2.43 -0.89 -8.91
N GLU A 112 2.48 -0.36 -10.13
CA GLU A 112 3.53 0.56 -10.58
C GLU A 112 3.07 2.01 -10.60
N PHE A 113 1.76 2.24 -10.44
CA PHE A 113 1.18 3.57 -10.37
C PHE A 113 0.56 3.79 -8.99
N HIS A 114 1.38 4.37 -8.11
CA HIS A 114 1.05 4.70 -6.72
C HIS A 114 1.76 6.00 -6.32
N PRO A 115 1.42 6.63 -5.19
CA PRO A 115 2.14 7.82 -4.71
C PRO A 115 3.62 7.50 -4.50
N VAL A 116 4.50 8.42 -4.90
CA VAL A 116 5.95 8.23 -4.89
C VAL A 116 6.62 8.79 -3.63
N GLU A 117 5.94 9.69 -2.92
CA GLU A 117 6.44 10.23 -1.66
C GLU A 117 6.56 9.13 -0.59
N PRO A 118 7.49 9.28 0.37
CA PRO A 118 7.65 8.33 1.46
C PRO A 118 6.32 8.04 2.16
N LEU A 119 6.11 6.81 2.60
CA LEU A 119 4.88 6.41 3.28
C LEU A 119 4.58 7.27 4.51
N THR A 120 5.61 7.79 5.18
CA THR A 120 5.46 8.71 6.31
C THR A 120 4.82 10.05 5.95
N VAL A 121 5.02 10.51 4.71
CA VAL A 121 4.39 11.73 4.16
C VAL A 121 2.96 11.44 3.70
N THR A 122 2.74 10.29 3.09
CA THR A 122 1.43 9.94 2.53
C THR A 122 0.45 9.41 3.58
N MET A 123 0.92 8.73 4.64
CA MET A 123 0.06 8.13 5.65
C MET A 123 -0.88 9.15 6.33
N PRO A 124 -0.46 10.35 6.74
CA PRO A 124 -1.38 11.37 7.24
C PRO A 124 -2.51 11.75 6.27
N ARG A 125 -2.26 11.67 4.96
CA ARG A 125 -3.29 11.89 3.92
C ARG A 125 -4.25 10.71 3.86
N ILE A 126 -3.73 9.48 3.89
CA ILE A 126 -4.51 8.24 3.96
C ILE A 126 -5.42 8.22 5.19
N LEU A 127 -4.91 8.59 6.37
CA LEU A 127 -5.67 8.57 7.64
C LEU A 127 -6.94 9.41 7.57
N ARG A 128 -6.87 10.54 6.85
CA ARG A 128 -7.97 11.51 6.70
C ARG A 128 -8.88 11.20 5.52
N ALA A 129 -8.54 10.21 4.70
CA ALA A 129 -9.35 9.83 3.57
C ALA A 129 -10.73 9.36 4.06
N PRO A 130 -11.83 9.96 3.57
CA PRO A 130 -13.17 9.56 3.95
C PRO A 130 -13.44 8.14 3.45
N SER A 131 -14.33 7.42 4.13
CA SER A 131 -14.82 6.13 3.64
C SER A 131 -15.79 6.34 2.47
N GLY A 132 -15.63 5.60 1.37
CA GLY A 132 -16.58 5.59 0.25
C GLY A 132 -16.00 6.13 -1.05
N GLN A 133 -16.88 6.63 -1.94
CA GLN A 133 -16.47 7.24 -3.21
C GLN A 133 -15.93 8.65 -2.98
N TRP A 134 -14.91 9.02 -3.75
CA TRP A 134 -14.24 10.31 -3.60
C TRP A 134 -14.50 11.21 -4.80
N ALA A 135 -14.86 12.47 -4.54
CA ALA A 135 -14.94 13.51 -5.55
C ALA A 135 -13.54 14.03 -5.94
N SER A 136 -12.57 13.96 -5.03
CA SER A 136 -11.18 14.34 -5.24
C SER A 136 -10.23 13.30 -4.64
N CYS A 137 -8.99 13.25 -5.12
CA CYS A 137 -8.02 12.30 -4.61
C CYS A 137 -7.55 12.69 -3.19
N PRO A 138 -7.69 11.81 -2.17
CA PRO A 138 -7.27 12.13 -0.80
C PRO A 138 -5.75 12.26 -0.63
N VAL A 139 -4.95 11.83 -1.62
CA VAL A 139 -3.48 11.94 -1.60
C VAL A 139 -2.99 13.17 -2.33
N CYS A 140 -3.54 13.46 -3.50
CA CYS A 140 -3.12 14.64 -4.27
C CYS A 140 -3.74 15.94 -3.74
N ASP A 141 -4.88 15.86 -3.05
CA ASP A 141 -5.67 17.00 -2.54
C ASP A 141 -6.11 18.01 -3.62
N VAL A 142 -6.01 17.62 -4.89
CA VAL A 142 -6.46 18.36 -6.07
C VAL A 142 -7.02 17.38 -7.09
N ASP A 143 -7.92 17.86 -7.94
CA ASP A 143 -8.36 17.09 -9.09
C ASP A 143 -7.25 17.06 -10.15
N ARG A 144 -6.71 15.87 -10.40
CA ARG A 144 -5.70 15.61 -11.44
C ARG A 144 -6.33 14.96 -12.67
N GLY A 145 -7.65 14.79 -12.71
CA GLY A 145 -8.34 13.92 -13.64
C GLY A 145 -8.15 12.44 -13.29
N THR A 146 -8.68 11.59 -14.17
CA THR A 146 -8.68 10.14 -13.94
C THR A 146 -8.24 9.33 -15.14
N THR A 147 -7.57 8.22 -14.90
CA THR A 147 -7.25 7.20 -15.90
C THR A 147 -7.97 5.89 -15.59
N GLU A 148 -8.28 5.10 -16.61
CA GLU A 148 -8.86 3.77 -16.43
C GLU A 148 -7.78 2.70 -16.32
N HIS A 149 -7.96 1.77 -15.38
CA HIS A 149 -7.11 0.60 -15.22
C HIS A 149 -7.94 -0.67 -15.12
N HIS A 150 -7.67 -1.62 -16.02
CA HIS A 150 -8.31 -2.92 -16.04
C HIS A 150 -7.47 -3.93 -15.27
N ASP A 151 -8.00 -4.47 -14.18
CA ASP A 151 -7.33 -5.55 -13.43
C ASP A 151 -7.77 -6.95 -13.89
N GLY A 152 -8.67 -6.99 -14.87
CA GLY A 152 -9.29 -8.20 -15.41
C GLY A 152 -10.51 -8.71 -14.64
N CYS A 153 -10.87 -8.07 -13.53
CA CYS A 153 -12.13 -8.27 -12.80
C CYS A 153 -13.03 -7.02 -12.82
N GLY A 154 -12.51 -5.90 -13.28
CA GLY A 154 -13.24 -4.65 -13.42
C GLY A 154 -12.35 -3.53 -13.93
N VAL A 155 -12.97 -2.35 -14.00
CA VAL A 155 -12.34 -1.10 -14.38
C VAL A 155 -12.23 -0.23 -13.14
N HIS A 156 -11.01 0.12 -12.77
CA HIS A 156 -10.74 1.10 -11.74
C HIS A 156 -10.57 2.47 -12.38
N ARG A 157 -11.18 3.48 -11.76
CA ARG A 157 -10.93 4.88 -12.09
C ARG A 157 -9.85 5.41 -11.17
N LEU A 158 -8.62 5.52 -11.66
CA LEU A 158 -7.45 5.93 -10.90
C LEU A 158 -7.29 7.44 -10.93
N CYS A 159 -6.78 8.04 -9.85
CA CYS A 159 -6.26 9.40 -9.89
C CYS A 159 -5.08 9.46 -10.87
N ALA A 160 -5.16 10.34 -11.87
CA ALA A 160 -4.11 10.47 -12.88
C ALA A 160 -2.79 11.05 -12.34
N GLY A 161 -2.78 11.57 -11.11
CA GLY A 161 -1.56 12.06 -10.46
C GLY A 161 -0.83 11.04 -9.58
N CYS A 162 -1.52 10.04 -9.03
CA CYS A 162 -0.90 9.12 -8.06
C CYS A 162 -1.42 7.67 -8.08
N GLY A 163 -2.33 7.31 -8.98
CA GLY A 163 -2.78 5.93 -9.16
C GLY A 163 -3.70 5.34 -8.09
N VAL A 164 -4.06 6.13 -7.08
CA VAL A 164 -5.09 5.76 -6.09
C VAL A 164 -6.44 5.56 -6.80
N SER A 165 -7.10 4.43 -6.57
CA SER A 165 -8.42 4.12 -7.13
C SER A 165 -9.51 4.95 -6.46
N LEU A 166 -10.11 5.88 -7.23
CA LEU A 166 -11.21 6.75 -6.81
C LEU A 166 -12.59 6.10 -7.04
N GLY A 167 -12.63 4.93 -7.69
CA GLY A 167 -13.83 4.20 -8.00
C GLY A 167 -13.53 2.89 -8.71
N TYR A 168 -14.46 1.95 -8.58
CA TYR A 168 -14.35 0.63 -9.19
C TYR A 168 -15.69 0.24 -9.81
N ARG A 169 -15.64 -0.26 -11.03
CA ARG A 169 -16.78 -0.85 -11.75
C ARG A 169 -16.43 -2.30 -12.08
N PRO A 170 -17.16 -3.31 -11.58
CA PRO A 170 -16.90 -4.69 -11.94
C PRO A 170 -17.16 -4.92 -13.44
N THR A 171 -16.41 -5.82 -14.06
CA THR A 171 -16.72 -6.31 -15.41
C THR A 171 -18.00 -7.13 -15.34
N GLY A 172 -18.89 -6.98 -16.32
CA GLY A 172 -20.02 -7.90 -16.47
C GLY A 172 -19.53 -9.31 -16.84
N PRO A 173 -20.39 -10.33 -16.75
CA PRO A 173 -20.05 -11.69 -17.18
C PRO A 173 -19.65 -11.75 -18.68
N GLU A 174 -20.10 -10.80 -19.49
CA GLU A 174 -19.77 -10.66 -20.92
C GLU A 174 -18.42 -9.95 -21.16
N ASP A 175 -17.91 -9.23 -20.16
CA ASP A 175 -16.67 -8.46 -20.21
C ASP A 175 -15.50 -9.19 -19.51
N ASP A 176 -15.70 -10.45 -19.06
CA ASP A 176 -14.62 -11.22 -18.43
C ASP A 176 -13.50 -11.45 -19.43
N ALA A 177 -12.31 -10.92 -19.11
CA ALA A 177 -11.15 -10.93 -19.98
C ALA A 177 -10.01 -11.76 -19.36
N PRO A 178 -10.00 -13.10 -19.53
CA PRO A 178 -8.90 -13.96 -19.09
C PRO A 178 -7.52 -13.48 -19.54
N ALA A 179 -7.42 -12.91 -20.75
CA ALA A 179 -6.18 -12.33 -21.28
C ALA A 179 -5.68 -11.14 -20.44
N ALA A 180 -6.58 -10.25 -20.00
CA ALA A 180 -6.22 -9.12 -19.14
C ALA A 180 -5.72 -9.61 -17.77
N ARG A 181 -6.40 -10.59 -17.16
CA ARG A 181 -5.94 -11.22 -15.90
C ARG A 181 -4.57 -11.87 -16.04
N ALA A 182 -4.33 -12.56 -17.15
CA ALA A 182 -3.04 -13.19 -17.44
C ALA A 182 -1.93 -12.13 -17.62
N ALA A 183 -2.21 -11.02 -18.30
CA ALA A 183 -1.27 -9.92 -18.47
C ALA A 183 -0.92 -9.26 -17.13
N VAL A 184 -1.92 -8.97 -16.28
CA VAL A 184 -1.72 -8.44 -14.92
C VAL A 184 -0.87 -9.41 -14.08
N ALA A 185 -1.15 -10.71 -14.15
CA ALA A 185 -0.37 -11.73 -13.45
C ALA A 185 1.07 -11.81 -13.96
N ALA A 186 1.29 -11.71 -15.27
CA ALA A 186 2.63 -11.68 -15.87
C ALA A 186 3.41 -10.43 -15.43
N ARG A 187 2.77 -9.26 -15.45
CA ARG A 187 3.39 -8.01 -15.00
C ARG A 187 3.77 -8.07 -13.52
N TRP A 188 2.86 -8.60 -12.69
CA TRP A 188 3.14 -8.81 -11.27
C TRP A 188 4.37 -9.72 -11.02
N ARG A 189 4.58 -10.75 -11.84
CA ARG A 189 5.79 -11.59 -11.71
C ARG A 189 7.08 -10.80 -11.93
N LEU A 190 7.08 -9.80 -12.83
CA LEU A 190 8.23 -8.93 -13.06
C LEU A 190 8.48 -8.00 -11.88
N VAL A 191 7.41 -7.35 -11.38
CA VAL A 191 7.48 -6.52 -10.17
C VAL A 191 8.01 -7.33 -9.00
N TRP A 192 7.46 -8.53 -8.78
CA TRP A 192 7.85 -9.42 -7.70
C TRP A 192 9.31 -9.85 -7.76
N ARG A 193 9.82 -10.11 -8.97
CA ARG A 193 11.24 -10.41 -9.22
C ARG A 193 12.14 -9.18 -9.14
N ARG A 194 11.57 -7.98 -8.96
CA ARG A 194 12.27 -6.69 -8.98
C ARG A 194 12.96 -6.40 -10.32
N THR A 195 12.39 -6.93 -11.41
CA THR A 195 12.89 -6.75 -12.78
C THR A 195 11.99 -5.84 -13.62
N ALA A 196 10.91 -5.30 -13.03
CA ALA A 196 10.10 -4.29 -13.69
C ALA A 196 10.88 -2.96 -13.74
N PRO A 197 10.89 -2.25 -14.89
CA PRO A 197 11.51 -0.93 -14.96
C PRO A 197 10.79 0.04 -14.01
N PRO A 198 11.48 1.04 -13.44
CA PRO A 198 10.84 2.05 -12.61
C PRO A 198 9.77 2.80 -13.43
N TRP A 199 8.61 3.04 -12.82
CA TRP A 199 7.57 3.86 -13.43
C TRP A 199 8.12 5.26 -13.69
N ARG A 200 8.18 5.66 -14.96
CA ARG A 200 8.56 7.01 -15.36
C ARG A 200 7.26 7.80 -15.45
N GLY A 201 6.95 8.53 -14.38
CA GLY A 201 5.77 9.38 -14.37
C GLY A 201 5.79 10.42 -15.49
N HIS A 202 4.60 10.70 -16.03
CA HIS A 202 4.32 11.85 -16.88
C HIS A 202 3.80 13.00 -16.03
#